data_AF-A0AAD6F5N8-F1
#
_entry.id   AF-A0AAD6F5N8-F1
#
_cell.length_a   1.000
_cell.length_b   1.000
_cell.length_c   1.000
_cell.angle_alpha   90.00
_cell.angle_beta   90.00
_cell.angle_gamma   90.00
#
_symmetry.space_group_name_H-M   'P 1'
#
loop_
_entity.id
_entity.type
_entity.pdbx_description
1 polymer ?
#
loop_
_entity_poly.entity_id
_entity_poly.type
_entity_poly.pdbx_seq_one_letter_code
_entity_poly.pdbx_strand_id
1 'polypeptide(L)'
;MPAPSRVFMESVDMRHVLKWLLPQGSCRTAVLYSVQFQGEFELLVQNGNWVNATECQLTSDPRCDVTIELGSDSDYSLRVRAKCGAATSAWTELSAPFNRKDTVLTAPEMSVMAVGDSLQVSFGKLPLNADVCVTVWRRGQEAVVHWMPAEQRVLSVPGLQVAQYCVRAQTVLQDQNRSDRTNEQCISITGADAPWRKPTAVLLSVVFTAGFLFAVFWCVAHCHPDRCKTFFRKEPLPHSLKPDWVIQIPISPEDVELCERIQVCSDCPSEDL
;
A
#
# COMPACT_ATOMS: atom_id res chain seq x y z
N MET A 1 17.79 31.07 -46.79
CA MET A 1 16.76 30.08 -46.41
C MET A 1 15.80 30.74 -45.41
N PRO A 2 14.51 30.38 -45.40
CA PRO A 2 13.54 30.99 -44.48
C PRO A 2 13.83 30.62 -43.02
N ALA A 3 13.44 31.49 -42.10
CA ALA A 3 13.56 31.24 -40.67
C ALA A 3 12.43 30.32 -40.17
N PRO A 4 12.63 29.60 -39.06
CA PRO A 4 11.53 28.91 -38.37
C PRO A 4 10.38 29.87 -38.07
N SER A 5 9.16 29.35 -37.94
CA SER A 5 8.00 30.19 -37.60
C SER A 5 7.18 29.54 -36.48
N ARG A 6 6.31 30.33 -35.83
CA ARG A 6 5.49 29.89 -34.68
C ARG A 6 6.33 29.16 -33.63
N VAL A 7 7.33 29.85 -33.09
CA VAL A 7 8.09 29.36 -31.95
C VAL A 7 7.21 29.45 -30.71
N PHE A 8 7.02 28.36 -29.99
CA PHE A 8 6.25 28.31 -28.76
C PHE A 8 6.91 27.37 -27.73
N MET A 9 6.60 27.60 -26.46
CA MET A 9 7.05 26.75 -25.36
C MET A 9 5.94 25.80 -24.94
N GLU A 10 6.25 24.52 -24.81
CA GLU A 10 5.41 23.53 -24.14
C GLU A 10 6.04 23.17 -22.79
N SER A 11 5.35 23.51 -21.70
CA SER A 11 5.85 23.33 -20.35
C SER A 11 4.87 22.52 -19.52
N VAL A 12 5.23 21.29 -19.19
CA VAL A 12 4.40 20.36 -18.41
C VAL A 12 5.27 19.65 -17.38
N ASP A 13 4.84 19.65 -16.11
CA ASP A 13 5.53 18.95 -15.00
C ASP A 13 7.02 19.28 -14.92
N MET A 14 7.35 20.58 -15.02
CA MET A 14 8.72 21.13 -15.05
C MET A 14 9.61 20.61 -16.18
N ARG A 15 9.01 20.06 -17.24
CA ARG A 15 9.70 19.76 -18.49
C ARG A 15 9.38 20.82 -19.53
N HIS A 16 10.41 21.45 -20.08
CA HIS A 16 10.30 22.61 -20.96
C HIS A 16 10.81 22.28 -22.37
N VAL A 17 9.89 22.22 -23.33
CA VAL A 17 10.20 21.86 -24.72
C VAL A 17 9.86 23.02 -25.64
N LEU A 18 10.88 23.64 -26.23
CA LEU A 18 10.71 24.64 -27.27
C LEU A 18 10.34 23.94 -28.59
N LYS A 19 9.27 24.39 -29.25
CA LYS A 19 8.78 23.82 -30.52
C LYS A 19 8.61 24.93 -31.56
N TRP A 20 8.79 24.58 -32.82
CA TRP A 20 8.62 25.50 -33.94
C TRP A 20 8.12 24.79 -35.20
N LEU A 21 7.50 25.56 -36.09
CA LEU A 21 7.17 25.08 -37.43
C LEU A 21 8.38 25.13 -38.33
N LEU A 22 8.47 24.11 -39.20
CA LEU A 22 9.51 24.01 -40.20
C LEU A 22 9.42 25.20 -41.18
N PRO A 23 10.57 25.73 -41.64
CA PRO A 23 10.58 26.79 -42.64
C PRO A 23 9.91 26.34 -43.94
N GLN A 24 9.07 27.19 -44.55
CA GLN A 24 8.45 26.90 -45.84
C GLN A 24 9.48 27.08 -46.98
N GLY A 25 10.13 26.00 -47.39
CA GLY A 25 11.05 26.00 -48.51
C GLY A 25 11.72 24.63 -48.72
N SER A 26 12.03 24.29 -49.97
CA SER A 26 12.72 23.05 -50.30
C SER A 26 14.21 23.17 -49.98
N CYS A 27 14.64 22.66 -48.83
CA CYS A 27 16.05 22.39 -48.60
C CYS A 27 16.44 21.12 -49.36
N ARG A 28 17.55 21.16 -50.13
CA ARG A 28 18.06 19.98 -50.85
C ARG A 28 18.71 18.94 -49.93
N THR A 29 19.04 19.35 -48.71
CA THR A 29 19.67 18.53 -47.66
C THR A 29 18.77 18.48 -46.43
N ALA A 30 19.22 17.82 -45.36
CA ALA A 30 18.58 17.95 -44.05
C ALA A 30 18.64 19.41 -43.55
N VAL A 31 17.56 19.86 -42.93
CA VAL A 31 17.52 21.13 -42.19
C VAL A 31 17.93 20.85 -40.75
N LEU A 32 18.89 21.63 -40.25
CA LEU A 32 19.39 21.54 -38.89
C LEU A 32 19.04 22.81 -38.11
N TYR A 33 18.83 22.70 -36.82
CA TYR A 33 18.40 23.78 -35.95
C TYR A 33 19.43 24.04 -34.85
N SER A 34 19.56 25.31 -34.49
CA SER A 34 20.33 25.74 -33.33
C SER A 34 19.44 26.59 -32.44
N VAL A 35 19.44 26.30 -31.15
CA VAL A 35 18.69 27.06 -30.14
C VAL A 35 19.66 27.84 -29.25
N GLN A 36 19.25 29.06 -28.91
CA GLN A 36 19.90 29.88 -27.90
C GLN A 36 18.89 30.36 -26.88
N PHE A 37 19.37 30.61 -25.67
CA PHE A 37 18.59 31.19 -24.59
C PHE A 37 19.36 32.34 -23.95
N GLN A 38 18.61 33.15 -23.21
CA GLN A 38 19.11 34.29 -22.46
C GLN A 38 18.17 34.49 -21.28
N GLY A 39 18.66 34.26 -20.07
CA GLY A 39 17.94 34.56 -18.83
C GLY A 39 18.40 35.88 -18.21
N GLU A 40 17.95 36.10 -16.98
CA GLU A 40 18.31 37.27 -16.17
C GLU A 40 19.83 37.38 -15.93
N PHE A 41 20.50 36.25 -15.69
CA PHE A 41 21.96 36.22 -15.49
C PHE A 41 22.70 36.70 -16.74
N GLU A 42 22.33 36.20 -17.92
CA GLU A 42 22.96 36.62 -19.18
C GLU A 42 22.72 38.11 -19.46
N LEU A 43 21.51 38.60 -19.18
CA LEU A 43 21.14 40.00 -19.37
C LEU A 43 21.93 40.93 -18.46
N LEU A 44 21.96 40.64 -17.16
CA LEU A 44 22.51 41.53 -16.14
C LEU A 44 24.02 41.38 -15.93
N VAL A 45 24.54 40.15 -16.04
CA VAL A 45 25.94 39.83 -15.70
C VAL A 45 26.79 39.63 -16.95
N GLN A 46 26.21 39.15 -18.06
CA GLN A 46 26.93 38.91 -19.31
C GLN A 46 26.62 39.93 -20.42
N ASN A 47 26.22 41.16 -20.05
CA ASN A 47 25.94 42.25 -20.99
C ASN A 47 24.96 41.89 -22.13
N GLY A 48 23.97 41.03 -21.85
CA GLY A 48 22.99 40.62 -22.85
C GLY A 48 23.53 39.62 -23.88
N ASN A 49 24.49 38.78 -23.49
CA ASN A 49 24.95 37.68 -24.34
C ASN A 49 23.89 36.59 -24.49
N TRP A 50 23.92 35.90 -25.63
CA TRP A 50 23.09 34.71 -25.88
C TRP A 50 23.92 33.45 -25.68
N VAL A 51 23.36 32.47 -24.97
CA VAL A 51 24.01 31.20 -24.68
C VAL A 51 23.42 30.10 -25.54
N ASN A 52 24.27 29.20 -26.05
CA ASN A 52 23.85 28.05 -26.82
C ASN A 52 23.22 27.01 -25.90
N ALA A 53 22.01 26.53 -26.23
CA ALA A 53 21.48 25.32 -25.61
C ALA A 53 22.31 24.12 -26.09
N THR A 54 22.96 23.42 -25.16
CA THR A 54 24.07 22.50 -25.45
C THR A 54 23.59 21.30 -26.27
N GLU A 55 22.44 20.73 -25.90
CA GLU A 55 21.84 19.57 -26.58
C GLU A 55 21.08 19.93 -27.86
N CYS A 56 20.98 21.23 -28.17
CA CYS A 56 20.17 21.73 -29.27
C CYS A 56 20.98 22.51 -30.30
N GLN A 57 22.23 22.10 -30.52
CA GLN A 57 23.06 22.60 -31.61
C GLN A 57 23.07 21.64 -32.80
N LEU A 58 22.67 22.16 -33.96
CA LEU A 58 22.63 21.44 -35.24
C LEU A 58 21.78 20.16 -35.19
N THR A 59 20.63 20.21 -34.52
CA THR A 59 19.68 19.08 -34.42
C THR A 59 18.71 19.04 -35.60
N SER A 60 18.26 17.87 -36.02
CA SER A 60 17.26 17.74 -37.09
C SER A 60 15.82 17.91 -36.61
N ASP A 61 15.60 17.73 -35.30
CA ASP A 61 14.26 17.74 -34.73
C ASP A 61 13.71 19.17 -34.60
N PRO A 62 12.44 19.42 -34.97
CA PRO A 62 11.81 20.73 -34.86
C PRO A 62 11.34 21.01 -33.42
N ARG A 63 12.09 20.53 -32.45
CA ARG A 63 11.86 20.67 -31.01
C ARG A 63 13.18 20.59 -30.26
N CYS A 64 13.25 21.20 -29.09
CA CYS A 64 14.41 21.18 -28.21
C CYS A 64 13.95 21.12 -26.75
N ASP A 65 14.46 20.15 -26.00
CA ASP A 65 14.25 20.10 -24.56
C ASP A 65 15.27 21.03 -23.89
N VAL A 66 14.79 22.12 -23.30
CA VAL A 66 15.63 23.13 -22.65
C VAL A 66 15.55 23.04 -21.13
N THR A 67 14.97 21.96 -20.60
CA THR A 67 14.70 21.82 -19.16
C THR A 67 15.94 22.07 -18.28
N ILE A 68 17.09 21.54 -18.71
CA ILE A 68 18.35 21.66 -17.96
C ILE A 68 18.99 23.06 -18.08
N GLU A 69 18.67 23.80 -19.14
CA GLU A 69 19.22 25.13 -19.40
C GLU A 69 18.50 26.20 -18.55
N LEU A 70 17.24 25.95 -18.18
CA LEU A 70 16.38 26.88 -17.47
C LEU A 70 16.41 26.62 -15.95
N GLY A 71 17.52 27.02 -15.32
CA GLY A 71 17.84 26.70 -13.93
C GLY A 71 17.15 27.53 -12.84
N SER A 72 16.53 28.67 -13.15
CA SER A 72 15.87 29.56 -12.16
C SER A 72 14.43 29.91 -12.53
N ASP A 73 13.66 30.41 -11.56
CA ASP A 73 12.29 30.94 -11.77
C ASP A 73 12.32 32.38 -12.31
N SER A 74 13.13 32.59 -13.35
CA SER A 74 13.34 33.88 -14.03
C SER A 74 12.75 33.86 -15.44
N ASP A 75 12.62 35.05 -16.02
CA ASP A 75 12.15 35.19 -17.40
C ASP A 75 13.30 34.89 -18.38
N TYR A 76 13.05 33.96 -19.30
CA TYR A 76 13.99 33.54 -20.33
C TYR A 76 13.51 33.92 -21.72
N SER A 77 14.38 34.58 -22.48
CA SER A 77 14.22 34.74 -23.92
C SER A 77 14.86 33.56 -24.63
N LEU A 78 14.16 32.99 -25.61
CA LEU A 78 14.66 31.87 -26.41
C LEU A 78 14.57 32.22 -27.89
N ARG A 79 15.53 31.72 -28.68
CA ARG A 79 15.52 31.88 -30.13
C ARG A 79 16.07 30.66 -30.85
N VAL A 80 15.54 30.43 -32.04
CA VAL A 80 15.93 29.32 -32.91
C VAL A 80 16.27 29.82 -34.30
N ARG A 81 17.25 29.19 -34.95
CA ARG A 81 17.54 29.38 -36.36
C ARG A 81 17.69 28.04 -37.05
N ALA A 82 17.49 28.05 -38.36
CA ALA A 82 17.66 26.90 -39.22
C ALA A 82 18.91 27.05 -40.11
N LYS A 83 19.51 25.91 -40.45
CA LYS A 83 20.65 25.77 -41.34
C LYS A 83 20.35 24.70 -42.39
N CYS A 84 20.66 25.00 -43.64
CA CYS A 84 20.46 24.13 -44.80
C CYS A 84 21.75 24.17 -45.64
N GLY A 85 22.62 23.18 -45.46
CA GLY A 85 23.97 23.20 -46.02
C GLY A 85 24.77 24.41 -45.54
N ALA A 86 25.18 25.29 -46.46
CA ALA A 86 25.87 26.54 -46.14
C ALA A 86 24.92 27.70 -45.79
N ALA A 87 23.64 27.62 -46.19
CA ALA A 87 22.67 28.67 -45.89
C ALA A 87 22.25 28.61 -44.43
N THR A 88 22.15 29.76 -43.78
CA THR A 88 21.65 29.93 -42.40
C THR A 88 20.52 30.96 -42.40
N SER A 89 19.46 30.73 -41.63
CA SER A 89 18.35 31.67 -41.48
C SER A 89 18.67 32.77 -40.47
N ALA A 90 17.85 33.83 -40.47
CA ALA A 90 17.75 34.71 -39.32
C ALA A 90 17.26 33.94 -38.08
N TRP A 91 17.50 34.51 -36.90
CA TRP A 91 16.93 34.03 -35.65
C TRP A 91 15.43 34.33 -35.59
N THR A 92 14.68 33.41 -35.00
CA THR A 92 13.27 33.60 -34.65
C THR A 92 13.14 33.43 -33.15
N GLU A 93 12.67 34.47 -32.49
CA GLU A 93 12.55 34.50 -31.04
C GLU A 93 11.16 34.01 -30.61
N LEU A 94 11.10 33.46 -29.40
CA LEU A 94 9.85 33.20 -28.70
C LEU A 94 9.14 34.54 -28.49
N SER A 95 7.83 34.58 -28.74
CA SER A 95 7.05 35.83 -28.75
C SER A 95 7.02 36.60 -27.43
N ALA A 96 7.19 35.89 -26.31
CA ALA A 96 7.26 36.45 -24.98
C ALA A 96 8.30 35.66 -24.16
N PRO A 97 8.95 36.29 -23.17
CA PRO A 97 9.80 35.58 -22.24
C PRO A 97 9.04 34.45 -21.54
N PHE A 98 9.72 33.33 -21.31
CA PHE A 98 9.17 32.17 -20.63
C PHE A 98 9.73 32.08 -19.21
N ASN A 99 8.85 31.89 -18.23
CA ASN A 99 9.24 31.59 -16.86
C ASN A 99 8.81 30.17 -16.51
N ARG A 100 9.73 29.36 -15.95
CA ARG A 100 9.45 27.95 -15.66
C ARG A 100 8.36 27.75 -14.60
N LYS A 101 8.08 28.76 -13.76
CA LYS A 101 6.98 28.73 -12.78
C LYS A 101 5.59 28.63 -13.43
N ASP A 102 5.48 29.10 -14.68
CA ASP A 102 4.24 29.09 -15.47
C ASP A 102 3.95 27.72 -16.09
N THR A 103 4.70 26.68 -15.71
CA THR A 103 4.48 25.31 -16.15
C THR A 103 3.09 24.79 -15.79
N VAL A 104 2.53 23.94 -16.64
CA VAL A 104 1.28 23.25 -16.33
C VAL A 104 1.61 22.01 -15.51
N LEU A 105 1.03 21.91 -14.31
CA LEU A 105 1.17 20.73 -13.46
C LEU A 105 0.03 19.75 -13.70
N THR A 106 0.36 18.49 -13.93
CA THR A 106 -0.64 17.42 -14.04
C THR A 106 -0.84 16.72 -12.70
N ALA A 107 -2.03 16.13 -12.51
CA ALA A 107 -2.32 15.35 -11.32
C ALA A 107 -1.33 14.17 -11.24
N PRO A 108 -0.66 13.95 -10.10
CA PRO A 108 0.39 12.95 -10.01
C PRO A 108 -0.19 11.54 -10.15
N GLU A 109 0.52 10.67 -10.87
CA GLU A 109 0.16 9.25 -10.91
C GLU A 109 0.31 8.67 -9.50
N MET A 110 -0.81 8.24 -8.89
CA MET A 110 -0.89 7.79 -7.50
C MET A 110 -1.38 6.36 -7.42
N SER A 111 -0.76 5.57 -6.55
CA SER A 111 -1.17 4.21 -6.19
C SER A 111 -1.18 4.07 -4.68
N VAL A 112 -2.20 3.40 -4.15
CA VAL A 112 -2.41 3.24 -2.70
C VAL A 112 -2.50 1.77 -2.35
N MET A 113 -1.72 1.36 -1.35
CA MET A 113 -1.71 -0.01 -0.83
C MET A 113 -1.81 -0.03 0.70
N ALA A 114 -2.42 -1.08 1.24
CA ALA A 114 -2.49 -1.35 2.67
C ALA A 114 -1.41 -2.38 3.02
N VAL A 115 -0.56 -2.05 3.99
CA VAL A 115 0.50 -2.93 4.48
C VAL A 115 0.34 -3.05 6.00
N GLY A 116 -0.27 -4.15 6.46
CA GLY A 116 -0.60 -4.33 7.86
C GLY A 116 -1.60 -3.28 8.36
N ASP A 117 -1.19 -2.49 9.35
CA ASP A 117 -1.93 -1.35 9.89
C ASP A 117 -1.49 -0.01 9.30
N SER A 118 -0.74 -0.02 8.19
CA SER A 118 -0.25 1.17 7.52
C SER A 118 -0.79 1.31 6.10
N LEU A 119 -0.86 2.56 5.64
CA LEU A 119 -1.20 2.91 4.26
C LEU A 119 0.05 3.43 3.56
N GLN A 120 0.39 2.81 2.44
CA GLN A 120 1.51 3.18 1.59
C GLN A 120 0.97 3.87 0.33
N VAL A 121 1.33 5.13 0.13
CA VAL A 121 1.00 5.91 -1.07
C VAL A 121 2.25 6.06 -1.91
N SER A 122 2.25 5.48 -3.09
CA SER A 122 3.34 5.56 -4.06
C SER A 122 2.97 6.42 -5.25
N PHE A 123 3.95 7.18 -5.74
CA PHE A 123 3.80 8.09 -6.86
C PHE A 123 4.70 7.69 -8.03
N GLY A 124 4.21 7.98 -9.24
CA GLY A 124 4.99 7.85 -10.48
C GLY A 124 6.10 8.89 -10.58
N LYS A 125 6.40 9.34 -11.80
CA LYS A 125 7.40 10.39 -12.01
C LYS A 125 6.84 11.73 -11.50
N LEU A 126 7.59 12.39 -10.63
CA LEU A 126 7.26 13.70 -10.07
C LEU A 126 8.33 14.75 -10.45
N PRO A 127 7.96 16.03 -10.57
CA PRO A 127 8.93 17.14 -10.68
C PRO A 127 9.76 17.24 -9.41
N LEU A 128 11.10 17.24 -9.52
CA LEU A 128 12.00 17.19 -8.36
C LEU A 128 11.87 18.43 -7.45
N ASN A 129 11.58 19.59 -8.02
CA ASN A 129 11.43 20.86 -7.31
C ASN A 129 10.01 21.11 -6.78
N ALA A 130 9.18 20.06 -6.70
CA ALA A 130 7.81 20.15 -6.21
C ALA A 130 7.62 19.38 -4.89
N ASP A 131 6.64 19.82 -4.12
CA ASP A 131 6.11 19.09 -2.98
C ASP A 131 4.83 18.36 -3.38
N VAL A 132 4.54 17.25 -2.71
CA VAL A 132 3.28 16.53 -2.86
C VAL A 132 2.46 16.68 -1.59
N CYS A 133 1.23 17.16 -1.77
CA CYS A 133 0.23 17.27 -0.73
C CYS A 133 -0.70 16.06 -0.79
N VAL A 134 -0.61 15.17 0.20
CA VAL A 134 -1.43 13.96 0.29
C VAL A 134 -2.49 14.16 1.37
N THR A 135 -3.76 14.08 0.98
CA THR A 135 -4.88 14.17 1.92
C THR A 135 -5.41 12.75 2.17
N VAL A 136 -5.47 12.35 3.43
CA VAL A 136 -5.95 11.03 3.89
C VAL A 136 -7.12 11.24 4.84
N TRP A 137 -8.22 10.54 4.63
CA TRP A 137 -9.37 10.62 5.53
C TRP A 137 -10.10 9.29 5.64
N ARG A 138 -10.70 9.08 6.82
CA ARG A 138 -11.68 8.02 7.04
C ARG A 138 -13.08 8.58 6.71
N ARG A 139 -13.95 7.75 6.13
CA ARG A 139 -15.33 8.17 5.87
C ARG A 139 -16.00 8.68 7.15
N GLY A 140 -16.47 9.92 7.13
CA GLY A 140 -17.14 10.58 8.27
C GLY A 140 -16.20 11.21 9.31
N GLN A 141 -14.88 11.26 9.07
CA GLN A 141 -13.91 11.99 9.89
C GLN A 141 -13.25 13.12 9.10
N GLU A 142 -12.61 14.04 9.82
CA GLU A 142 -11.81 15.10 9.22
C GLU A 142 -10.61 14.54 8.47
N ALA A 143 -10.19 15.29 7.44
CA ALA A 143 -9.08 14.90 6.60
C ALA A 143 -7.74 15.38 7.18
N VAL A 144 -6.75 14.49 7.14
CA VAL A 144 -5.37 14.77 7.57
C VAL A 144 -4.51 14.99 6.33
N VAL A 145 -3.70 16.05 6.35
CA VAL A 145 -2.83 16.40 5.23
C VAL A 145 -1.38 16.06 5.59
N HIS A 146 -0.73 15.31 4.71
CA HIS A 146 0.68 15.00 4.77
C HIS A 146 1.41 15.70 3.62
N TRP A 147 2.55 16.28 3.93
CA TRP A 147 3.45 16.87 2.94
C TRP A 147 4.66 15.97 2.79
N MET A 148 5.10 15.78 1.56
CA MET A 148 6.34 15.08 1.27
C MET A 148 7.04 15.72 0.07
N PRO A 149 8.37 15.72 0.06
CA PRO A 149 9.14 16.17 -1.09
C PRO A 149 9.02 15.13 -2.23
N ALA A 150 9.04 15.58 -3.48
CA ALA A 150 8.82 14.71 -4.65
C ALA A 150 9.87 13.59 -4.80
N GLU A 151 11.07 13.76 -4.25
CA GLU A 151 12.16 12.78 -4.29
C GLU A 151 11.83 11.51 -3.51
N GLN A 152 11.01 11.62 -2.45
CA GLN A 152 10.69 10.49 -1.59
C GLN A 152 9.83 9.44 -2.30
N ARG A 153 8.99 9.85 -3.26
CA ARG A 153 8.03 9.04 -4.07
C ARG A 153 7.04 8.15 -3.31
N VAL A 154 7.26 7.88 -2.03
CA VAL A 154 6.47 6.97 -1.20
C VAL A 154 6.22 7.60 0.17
N LEU A 155 4.94 7.77 0.51
CA LEU A 155 4.49 8.15 1.85
C LEU A 155 3.98 6.90 2.58
N SER A 156 4.42 6.71 3.82
CA SER A 156 3.89 5.69 4.71
C SER A 156 3.12 6.35 5.86
N VAL A 157 1.86 5.96 6.04
CA VAL A 157 0.98 6.43 7.11
C VAL A 157 0.70 5.24 8.05
N PRO A 158 1.44 5.10 9.17
CA PRO A 158 1.31 3.97 10.08
C PRO A 158 0.19 4.15 11.11
N GLY A 159 -0.14 3.07 11.83
CA GLY A 159 -1.00 3.11 13.01
C GLY A 159 -2.48 3.41 12.72
N LEU A 160 -2.96 2.99 11.54
CA LEU A 160 -4.36 3.17 11.14
C LEU A 160 -5.24 2.10 11.77
N GLN A 161 -6.47 2.50 12.11
CA GLN A 161 -7.47 1.58 12.66
C GLN A 161 -8.12 0.75 11.55
N VAL A 162 -8.84 -0.31 11.92
CA VAL A 162 -9.63 -1.12 10.98
C VAL A 162 -10.79 -0.29 10.43
N ALA A 163 -10.61 0.27 9.24
CA ALA A 163 -11.59 1.12 8.56
C ALA A 163 -11.27 1.28 7.07
N GLN A 164 -12.21 1.87 6.33
CA GLN A 164 -11.98 2.33 4.96
C GLN A 164 -11.41 3.75 4.98
N TYR A 165 -10.24 3.93 4.37
CA TYR A 165 -9.56 5.20 4.18
C TYR A 165 -9.57 5.58 2.71
N CYS A 166 -9.80 6.85 2.42
CA CYS A 166 -9.69 7.42 1.08
C CYS A 166 -8.52 8.39 1.05
N VAL A 167 -7.85 8.41 -0.10
CA VAL A 167 -6.66 9.21 -0.33
C VAL A 167 -6.81 9.97 -1.64
N ARG A 168 -6.37 11.21 -1.65
CA ARG A 168 -6.14 12.02 -2.85
C ARG A 168 -4.84 12.80 -2.68
N ALA A 169 -4.23 13.18 -3.79
CA ALA A 169 -2.99 13.91 -3.80
C ALA A 169 -3.02 15.02 -4.85
N GLN A 170 -2.12 15.99 -4.70
CA GLN A 170 -1.85 17.02 -5.70
C GLN A 170 -0.39 17.48 -5.56
N THR A 171 0.21 17.84 -6.67
CA THR A 171 1.56 18.39 -6.74
C THR A 171 1.51 19.90 -6.55
N VAL A 172 2.47 20.45 -5.83
CA VAL A 172 2.54 21.88 -5.49
C VAL A 172 3.96 22.37 -5.72
N LEU A 173 4.11 23.43 -6.51
CA LEU A 173 5.37 24.18 -6.63
C LEU A 173 5.43 25.28 -5.56
N GLN A 174 6.64 25.74 -5.25
CA GLN A 174 6.90 26.73 -4.20
C GLN A 174 6.09 28.04 -4.39
N ASP A 175 5.81 28.44 -5.63
CA ASP A 175 5.04 29.64 -5.98
C ASP A 175 3.51 29.44 -5.91
N GLN A 176 3.02 28.42 -5.19
CA GLN A 176 1.61 28.06 -5.05
C GLN A 176 0.90 27.63 -6.35
N ASN A 177 1.63 27.40 -7.43
CA ASN A 177 1.09 26.70 -8.59
C ASN A 177 0.80 25.24 -8.19
N ARG A 178 -0.42 24.77 -8.47
CA ARG A 178 -0.95 23.49 -7.99
C ARG A 178 -1.49 22.69 -9.17
N SER A 179 -1.22 21.40 -9.16
CA SER A 179 -1.90 20.48 -10.06
C SER A 179 -3.37 20.34 -9.67
N ASP A 180 -4.15 19.78 -10.59
CA ASP A 180 -5.41 19.15 -10.24
C ASP A 180 -5.19 18.01 -9.23
N ARG A 181 -6.25 17.71 -8.47
CA ARG A 181 -6.25 16.60 -7.52
C ARG A 181 -6.39 15.28 -8.26
N THR A 182 -5.73 14.25 -7.76
CA THR A 182 -5.93 12.89 -8.21
C THR A 182 -7.35 12.41 -7.89
N ASN A 183 -7.80 11.42 -8.66
CA ASN A 183 -9.01 10.68 -8.32
C ASN A 183 -8.85 10.02 -6.95
N GLU A 184 -9.93 10.02 -6.18
CA GLU A 184 -9.94 9.44 -4.84
C GLU A 184 -9.77 7.92 -4.93
N GLN A 185 -8.78 7.39 -4.20
CA GLN A 185 -8.56 5.94 -4.07
C GLN A 185 -8.88 5.52 -2.63
N CYS A 186 -9.83 4.61 -2.47
CA CYS A 186 -10.26 4.14 -1.16
C CYS A 186 -9.86 2.68 -0.93
N ILE A 187 -9.15 2.42 0.16
CA ILE A 187 -8.70 1.09 0.57
C ILE A 187 -9.17 0.78 2.00
N SER A 188 -9.42 -0.49 2.28
CA SER A 188 -9.77 -0.94 3.63
C SER A 188 -8.54 -1.48 4.35
N ILE A 189 -8.25 -0.93 5.51
CA ILE A 189 -7.27 -1.51 6.43
C ILE A 189 -7.96 -2.66 7.16
N THR A 190 -7.67 -3.88 6.76
CA THR A 190 -7.98 -5.07 7.56
C THR A 190 -6.88 -5.17 8.60
N GLY A 191 -7.21 -4.91 9.86
CA GLY A 191 -6.21 -4.95 10.93
C GLY A 191 -5.41 -6.24 10.85
N ALA A 192 -4.11 -6.16 11.16
CA ALA A 192 -3.30 -7.36 11.30
C ALA A 192 -4.05 -8.32 12.22
N ASP A 193 -4.36 -9.54 11.73
CA ASP A 193 -4.78 -10.65 12.57
C ASP A 193 -3.68 -10.79 13.62
N ALA A 194 -3.89 -10.16 14.77
CA ALA A 194 -2.80 -9.93 15.68
C ALA A 194 -2.23 -11.31 16.06
N PRO A 195 -0.93 -11.57 15.84
CA PRO A 195 -0.40 -12.93 15.83
C PRO A 195 -0.59 -13.67 17.16
N TRP A 196 -0.84 -12.94 18.25
CA TRP A 196 -1.20 -13.47 19.56
C TRP A 196 -2.63 -14.04 19.68
N ARG A 197 -3.61 -13.62 18.86
CA ARG A 197 -5.03 -13.98 19.08
C ARG A 197 -5.28 -15.47 18.90
N LYS A 198 -4.61 -16.09 17.91
CA LYS A 198 -4.71 -17.54 17.65
C LYS A 198 -4.05 -18.37 18.77
N PRO A 199 -2.77 -18.15 19.15
CA PRO A 199 -2.15 -18.91 20.23
C PRO A 199 -2.77 -18.67 21.61
N THR A 200 -3.24 -17.46 21.93
CA THR A 200 -3.93 -17.20 23.21
C THR A 200 -5.28 -17.90 23.30
N ALA A 201 -6.06 -17.92 22.20
CA ALA A 201 -7.32 -18.66 22.15
C ALA A 201 -7.11 -20.17 22.30
N VAL A 202 -6.09 -20.72 21.63
CA VAL A 202 -5.72 -22.15 21.75
C VAL A 202 -5.27 -22.47 23.17
N LEU A 203 -4.39 -21.67 23.77
CA LEU A 203 -3.90 -21.89 25.13
C LEU A 203 -5.03 -21.86 26.16
N LEU A 204 -5.93 -20.87 26.07
CA LEU A 204 -7.11 -20.81 26.93
C LEU A 204 -7.99 -22.05 26.75
N SER A 205 -8.26 -22.46 25.51
CA SER A 205 -9.09 -23.64 25.24
C SER A 205 -8.49 -24.92 25.83
N VAL A 206 -7.17 -25.09 25.75
CA VAL A 206 -6.45 -26.25 26.31
C VAL A 206 -6.47 -26.24 27.84
N VAL A 207 -6.28 -25.08 28.47
CA VAL A 207 -6.34 -24.95 29.94
C VAL A 207 -7.75 -25.27 30.44
N PHE A 208 -8.79 -24.75 29.77
CA PHE A 208 -10.19 -25.03 30.14
C PHE A 208 -10.55 -26.50 29.98
N THR A 209 -10.15 -27.15 28.88
CA THR A 209 -10.43 -28.58 28.68
C THR A 209 -9.67 -29.46 29.65
N ALA A 210 -8.38 -29.18 29.90
CA ALA A 210 -7.59 -29.92 30.88
C ALA A 210 -8.14 -29.75 32.31
N GLY A 211 -8.53 -28.52 32.69
CA GLY A 211 -9.16 -28.25 33.98
C GLY A 211 -10.51 -28.96 34.15
N PHE A 212 -11.33 -28.99 33.10
CA PHE A 212 -12.58 -29.73 33.10
C PHE A 212 -12.36 -31.24 33.26
N LEU A 213 -11.43 -31.82 32.50
CA LEU A 213 -11.10 -33.24 32.59
C LEU A 213 -10.54 -33.60 33.97
N PHE A 214 -9.70 -32.74 34.55
CA PHE A 214 -9.19 -32.92 35.90
C PHE A 214 -10.31 -32.85 36.95
N ALA A 215 -11.24 -31.90 36.83
CA ALA A 215 -12.39 -31.81 37.73
C ALA A 215 -13.28 -33.04 37.64
N VAL A 216 -13.58 -33.54 36.44
CA VAL A 216 -14.35 -34.77 36.24
C VAL A 216 -13.62 -35.98 36.84
N PHE A 217 -12.32 -36.13 36.57
CA PHE A 217 -11.51 -37.21 37.13
C PHE A 217 -11.46 -37.16 38.66
N TRP A 218 -11.25 -35.97 39.23
CA TRP A 218 -11.25 -35.74 40.66
C TRP A 218 -12.60 -36.07 41.29
N CYS A 219 -13.70 -35.61 40.67
CA CYS A 219 -15.06 -35.97 41.09
C CYS A 219 -15.26 -37.47 41.07
N VAL A 220 -14.84 -38.20 40.03
CA VAL A 220 -15.01 -39.66 39.95
C VAL A 220 -14.14 -40.40 40.95
N ALA A 221 -12.88 -40.01 41.11
CA ALA A 221 -11.93 -40.66 42.01
C ALA A 221 -12.22 -40.39 43.50
N HIS A 222 -12.73 -39.19 43.83
CA HIS A 222 -13.06 -38.79 45.20
C HIS A 222 -14.57 -38.83 45.52
N CYS A 223 -15.43 -39.20 44.56
CA CYS A 223 -16.82 -39.55 44.86
C CYS A 223 -16.85 -40.90 45.57
N HIS A 224 -16.80 -40.85 46.90
CA HIS A 224 -17.12 -41.99 47.75
C HIS A 224 -18.52 -42.53 47.40
N PRO A 225 -18.70 -43.86 47.22
CA PRO A 225 -19.96 -44.46 46.75
C PRO A 225 -21.19 -44.08 47.59
N ASP A 226 -21.01 -43.68 48.85
CA ASP A 226 -22.09 -43.28 49.74
C ASP A 226 -22.63 -41.85 49.52
N ARG A 227 -21.87 -40.93 48.90
CA ARG A 227 -22.35 -39.56 48.63
C ARG A 227 -23.06 -39.37 47.28
N CYS A 228 -22.91 -40.31 46.33
CA CYS A 228 -23.61 -40.22 45.04
C CYS A 228 -25.10 -40.62 45.11
N LYS A 229 -25.55 -41.23 46.22
CA LYS A 229 -26.97 -41.58 46.45
C LYS A 229 -27.86 -40.37 46.77
N THR A 230 -27.30 -39.20 47.10
CA THR A 230 -28.11 -38.01 47.42
C THR A 230 -28.45 -37.16 46.20
N PHE A 231 -27.68 -37.25 45.11
CA PHE A 231 -27.98 -36.53 43.86
C PHE A 231 -29.02 -37.23 42.99
N PHE A 232 -29.16 -38.56 43.10
CA PHE A 232 -30.25 -39.32 42.50
C PHE A 232 -31.27 -39.72 43.58
N ARG A 233 -32.12 -38.76 43.99
CA ARG A 233 -33.33 -39.10 44.74
C ARG A 233 -34.28 -39.80 43.77
N LYS A 234 -34.33 -41.14 43.81
CA LYS A 234 -35.40 -41.89 43.16
C LYS A 234 -36.73 -41.36 43.71
N GLU A 235 -37.55 -40.79 42.84
CA GLU A 235 -38.93 -40.46 43.19
C GLU A 235 -39.63 -41.75 43.67
N PRO A 236 -40.35 -41.71 44.80
CA PRO A 236 -41.15 -42.85 45.20
C PRO A 236 -42.22 -43.11 44.13
N LEU A 237 -42.34 -44.36 43.72
CA LEU A 237 -43.36 -44.83 42.79
C LEU A 237 -44.75 -44.31 43.26
N PRO A 238 -45.55 -43.66 42.40
CA PRO A 238 -46.90 -43.25 42.78
C PRO A 238 -47.71 -44.46 43.24
N HIS A 239 -48.56 -44.25 44.25
CA HIS A 239 -49.36 -45.30 44.90
C HIS A 239 -50.25 -46.13 43.94
N SER A 240 -50.43 -45.69 42.70
CA SER A 240 -51.15 -46.38 41.63
C SER A 240 -50.42 -47.57 40.99
N LEU A 241 -49.13 -47.80 41.31
CA LEU A 241 -48.32 -48.88 40.72
C LEU A 241 -47.92 -49.99 41.70
N LYS A 242 -48.55 -50.08 42.88
CA LYS A 242 -48.43 -51.28 43.73
C LYS A 242 -49.34 -52.37 43.17
N PRO A 243 -48.82 -53.51 42.68
CA PRO A 243 -49.65 -54.61 42.24
C PRO A 243 -50.08 -55.42 43.47
N ASP A 244 -51.36 -55.41 43.80
CA ASP A 244 -51.98 -56.41 44.68
C ASP A 244 -52.18 -57.71 43.90
N TRP A 245 -51.10 -58.48 43.68
CA TRP A 245 -51.23 -59.88 43.31
C TRP A 245 -49.97 -60.66 43.68
N VAL A 246 -50.18 -61.76 44.41
CA VAL A 246 -49.14 -62.69 44.88
C VAL A 246 -48.67 -63.51 43.68
N ILE A 247 -47.45 -63.27 43.21
CA ILE A 247 -46.78 -64.11 42.22
C ILE A 247 -46.07 -65.25 42.97
N GLN A 248 -46.58 -66.47 42.84
CA GLN A 248 -45.85 -67.67 43.23
C GLN A 248 -44.88 -68.04 42.09
N ILE A 249 -43.58 -67.98 42.37
CA ILE A 249 -42.53 -68.44 41.45
C ILE A 249 -42.12 -69.86 41.90
N PRO A 250 -42.20 -70.89 41.03
CA PRO A 250 -41.69 -72.21 41.36
C PRO A 250 -40.16 -72.18 41.39
N ILE A 251 -39.60 -72.61 42.51
CA ILE A 251 -38.15 -72.78 42.69
C ILE A 251 -37.75 -74.09 42.00
N SER A 252 -36.93 -74.00 40.96
CA SER A 252 -36.20 -75.13 40.36
C SER A 252 -34.96 -75.44 41.21
N PRO A 253 -34.57 -76.71 41.42
CA PRO A 253 -33.49 -77.05 42.36
C PRO A 253 -32.12 -76.60 41.85
N GLU A 254 -31.30 -76.13 42.80
CA GLU A 254 -29.89 -75.75 42.66
C GLU A 254 -29.02 -76.93 42.21
N ASP A 255 -28.31 -76.76 41.09
CA ASP A 255 -27.16 -77.59 40.76
C ASP A 255 -25.95 -77.12 41.59
N VAL A 256 -25.40 -78.06 42.36
CA VAL A 256 -24.23 -77.90 43.22
C VAL A 256 -22.97 -77.87 42.35
N GLU A 257 -22.37 -76.70 42.17
CA GLU A 257 -21.03 -76.60 41.57
C GLU A 257 -19.93 -76.84 42.62
N LEU A 258 -19.06 -77.79 42.31
CA LEU A 258 -17.97 -78.31 43.14
C LEU A 258 -16.76 -77.36 43.11
N CYS A 259 -16.27 -76.91 44.26
CA CYS A 259 -15.01 -76.16 44.36
C CYS A 259 -13.80 -77.08 44.10
N GLU A 260 -12.99 -76.74 43.10
CA GLU A 260 -11.67 -77.33 42.90
C GLU A 260 -10.60 -76.57 43.69
N ARG A 261 -9.83 -77.30 44.50
CA ARG A 261 -8.72 -76.78 45.32
C ARG A 261 -7.43 -76.92 44.53
N ILE A 262 -6.79 -75.81 44.17
CA ILE A 262 -5.44 -75.84 43.59
C ILE A 262 -4.39 -75.55 44.66
N GLN A 263 -3.41 -76.43 44.67
CA GLN A 263 -2.33 -76.63 45.63
C GLN A 263 -1.15 -75.70 45.29
N VAL A 264 -0.62 -75.04 46.32
CA VAL A 264 0.59 -74.19 46.22
C VAL A 264 1.80 -75.09 45.96
N CYS A 265 2.53 -74.84 44.87
CA CYS A 265 3.86 -75.42 44.65
C CYS A 265 4.92 -74.32 44.81
N SER A 266 5.80 -74.58 45.77
CA SER A 266 7.05 -73.88 46.04
C SER A 266 8.16 -74.49 45.18
N ASP A 267 8.68 -73.74 44.20
CA ASP A 267 10.12 -73.64 43.88
C ASP A 267 10.38 -72.72 42.66
N CYS A 268 11.40 -71.86 42.82
CA CYS A 268 12.00 -70.91 41.87
C CYS A 268 12.86 -71.65 40.81
N PRO A 269 13.30 -71.06 39.66
CA PRO A 269 14.07 -69.80 39.64
C PRO A 269 13.90 -68.84 38.44
N SER A 270 14.46 -67.66 38.68
CA SER A 270 14.83 -66.56 37.77
C SER A 270 15.80 -66.98 36.67
N GLU A 271 15.61 -66.46 35.45
CA GLU A 271 16.70 -66.22 34.51
C GLU A 271 16.46 -64.92 33.71
N ASP A 272 17.55 -64.19 33.57
CA ASP A 272 17.74 -62.89 32.93
C ASP A 272 17.57 -62.92 31.40
N LEU A 273 16.97 -61.88 30.82
CA LEU A 273 17.55 -61.04 29.75
C LEU A 273 16.71 -59.77 29.50
#